data_AF-E2A4L5-F1
#
_entry.id   AF-E2A4L5-F1
#
_cell.length_a   1.000
_cell.length_b   1.000
_cell.length_c   1.000
_cell.angle_alpha   90.00
_cell.angle_beta   90.00
_cell.angle_gamma   90.00
#
_symmetry.space_group_name_H-M   'P 1'
#
loop_
_entity.id
_entity.type
_entity.pdbx_description
1 polymer ?
#
loop_
_entity_poly.entity_id
_entity_poly.type
_entity_poly.pdbx_seq_one_letter_code
_entity_poly.pdbx_strand_id
1 'polypeptide(L)'
;MAEAEEADRPNNARLFQVAVTNSLRNISESVSENEFVDILPILKSKPSIAQKLHKALIKELYNGMSNDVENILKEGSLQDVLSKIAKLSEENTTSVNEDAWRPPGDVITHLRSLDAHKIKEATEELEKQVNEIEEENETLMKTIAENRSRICARNDSMMRIFDRMPIILQELEKLYEELRNCHKMIKDEHF
;
A
#
# COMPACT_ATOMS: atom_id res chain seq x y z
N MET A 1 -42.28 -5.41 -19.50
CA MET A 1 -40.83 -5.77 -19.45
C MET A 1 -39.89 -4.55 -19.46
N ALA A 2 -40.36 -3.30 -19.53
CA ALA A 2 -39.50 -2.11 -19.53
C ALA A 2 -39.30 -1.46 -18.14
N GLU A 3 -40.09 -1.84 -17.12
CA GLU A 3 -40.05 -1.20 -15.80
C GLU A 3 -38.95 -1.74 -14.87
N ALA A 4 -38.32 -2.87 -15.21
CA ALA A 4 -37.28 -3.48 -14.38
C ALA A 4 -35.87 -2.90 -14.61
N GLU A 5 -35.62 -2.24 -15.76
CA GLU A 5 -34.31 -1.67 -16.09
C GLU A 5 -34.11 -0.23 -15.56
N GLU A 6 -35.19 0.50 -15.23
CA GLU A 6 -35.03 1.85 -14.69
C GLU A 6 -34.46 1.83 -13.26
N ALA A 7 -34.82 0.83 -12.44
CA ALA A 7 -34.52 0.78 -11.01
C ALA A 7 -33.02 0.73 -10.66
N ASP A 8 -32.15 0.34 -11.59
CA ASP A 8 -30.72 0.07 -11.33
C ASP A 8 -29.77 1.19 -11.77
N ARG A 9 -30.29 2.30 -12.33
CA ARG A 9 -29.44 3.44 -12.72
C ARG A 9 -29.06 4.29 -11.49
N PRO A 10 -27.76 4.59 -11.28
CA PRO A 10 -27.33 5.44 -10.17
C PRO A 10 -27.97 6.83 -10.28
N ASN A 11 -28.26 7.47 -9.14
CA ASN A 11 -28.96 8.76 -9.09
C ASN A 11 -28.29 9.82 -9.96
N ASN A 12 -26.95 9.88 -9.95
CA ASN A 12 -26.17 10.83 -10.76
C ASN A 12 -26.35 10.63 -12.28
N ALA A 13 -26.44 9.38 -12.76
CA ALA A 13 -26.69 9.11 -14.18
C ALA A 13 -28.12 9.49 -14.58
N ARG A 14 -29.10 9.28 -13.70
CA ARG A 14 -30.47 9.73 -13.93
C ARG A 14 -30.55 11.25 -13.99
N LEU A 15 -29.92 11.96 -13.06
CA LEU A 15 -29.88 13.42 -13.05
C LEU A 15 -29.24 13.99 -14.32
N PHE A 16 -28.11 13.41 -14.75
CA PHE A 16 -27.48 13.77 -16.03
C PHE A 16 -28.43 13.54 -17.20
N GLN A 17 -29.03 12.36 -17.30
CA GLN A 17 -29.95 12.00 -18.38
C GLN A 17 -31.15 12.96 -18.42
N VAL A 18 -31.76 13.27 -17.28
CA VAL A 18 -32.89 14.21 -17.18
C VAL A 18 -32.49 15.62 -17.61
N ALA A 19 -31.35 16.13 -17.12
CA ALA A 19 -30.87 17.47 -17.45
C ALA A 19 -30.59 17.63 -18.96
N VAL A 20 -29.91 16.65 -19.55
CA VAL A 20 -29.60 16.65 -20.98
C VAL A 20 -30.87 16.50 -21.80
N THR A 21 -31.74 15.54 -21.47
CA THR A 21 -32.98 15.29 -22.21
C THR A 21 -33.91 16.51 -22.22
N ASN A 22 -34.02 17.23 -21.10
CA ASN A 22 -34.77 18.49 -21.06
C ASN A 22 -34.14 19.56 -21.95
N SER A 23 -32.81 19.67 -21.96
CA SER A 23 -32.11 20.61 -22.84
C SER A 23 -32.35 20.27 -24.32
N LEU A 24 -32.30 18.98 -24.67
CA LEU A 24 -32.60 18.50 -26.03
C LEU A 24 -34.05 18.76 -26.45
N ARG A 25 -35.01 18.61 -25.53
CA ARG A 25 -36.41 18.98 -25.77
C ARG A 25 -36.52 20.47 -26.09
N ASN A 26 -35.93 21.33 -25.27
CA ASN A 26 -35.94 22.77 -25.47
C ASN A 26 -35.31 23.16 -26.82
N ILE A 27 -34.23 22.49 -27.23
CA ILE A 27 -33.61 22.70 -28.56
C ILE A 27 -34.58 22.29 -29.67
N SER A 28 -35.20 21.10 -29.55
CA SER A 28 -36.13 20.61 -30.57
C SER A 28 -37.37 21.51 -30.72
N GLU A 29 -37.85 22.10 -29.62
CA GLU A 29 -39.04 22.96 -29.57
C GLU A 29 -38.71 24.45 -29.72
N SER A 30 -37.44 24.81 -29.93
CA SER A 30 -36.98 26.20 -29.96
C SER A 30 -37.56 27.03 -31.12
N VAL A 31 -37.90 26.36 -32.22
CA VAL A 31 -38.52 26.99 -33.40
C VAL A 31 -40.02 26.77 -33.33
N SER A 32 -40.78 27.86 -33.22
CA SER A 32 -42.24 27.79 -33.27
C SER A 32 -42.75 27.45 -34.67
N GLU A 33 -43.99 26.96 -34.78
CA GLU A 33 -44.61 26.64 -36.07
C GLU A 33 -44.66 27.87 -37.00
N ASN A 34 -44.89 29.06 -36.44
CA ASN A 34 -44.92 30.32 -37.19
C ASN A 34 -43.55 30.67 -37.76
N GLU A 35 -42.49 30.60 -36.94
CA GLU A 35 -41.11 30.84 -37.39
C GLU A 35 -40.68 29.82 -38.45
N PHE A 36 -41.06 28.55 -38.29
CA PHE A 36 -40.79 27.51 -39.27
C PHE A 36 -41.42 27.81 -40.64
N VAL A 37 -42.67 28.29 -40.65
CA VAL A 37 -43.38 28.70 -41.87
C VAL A 37 -42.80 29.97 -42.48
N ASP A 38 -42.32 30.91 -41.66
CA ASP A 38 -41.68 32.13 -42.12
C ASP A 38 -40.32 31.87 -42.77
N ILE A 39 -39.53 30.94 -42.23
CA ILE A 39 -38.25 30.50 -42.80
C ILE A 39 -38.45 29.73 -44.12
N LEU A 40 -39.56 29.02 -44.28
CA LEU A 40 -39.89 28.25 -45.48
C LEU A 40 -41.17 28.77 -46.15
N PRO A 41 -41.11 29.90 -46.90
CA PRO A 41 -42.28 30.58 -47.46
C PRO A 41 -43.17 29.71 -48.36
N ILE A 42 -42.59 28.67 -48.98
CA ILE A 42 -43.29 27.69 -49.82
C ILE A 42 -44.44 27.02 -49.04
N LEU A 43 -44.28 26.86 -47.73
CA LEU A 43 -45.24 26.21 -46.84
C LEU A 43 -46.41 27.12 -46.44
N LYS A 44 -46.33 28.44 -46.65
CA LYS A 44 -47.43 29.39 -46.35
C LYS A 44 -48.72 29.06 -47.09
N SER A 45 -48.61 28.51 -48.30
CA SER A 45 -49.75 28.09 -49.11
C SER A 45 -50.43 26.79 -48.64
N LYS A 46 -49.77 26.02 -47.75
CA LYS A 46 -50.17 24.66 -47.34
C LYS A 46 -50.02 24.48 -45.82
N PRO A 47 -50.86 25.13 -45.00
CA PRO A 47 -50.71 25.15 -43.54
C PRO A 47 -50.78 23.75 -42.90
N SER A 48 -51.64 22.85 -43.41
CA SER A 48 -51.74 21.49 -42.88
C SER A 48 -50.47 20.64 -43.11
N ILE A 49 -49.74 20.92 -44.19
CA ILE A 49 -48.46 20.26 -44.51
C ILE A 49 -47.36 20.86 -43.67
N ALA A 50 -47.36 22.19 -43.52
CA ALA A 50 -46.41 22.90 -42.66
C ALA A 50 -46.45 22.37 -41.22
N GLN A 51 -47.64 22.25 -40.64
CA GLN A 51 -47.83 21.71 -39.29
C GLN A 51 -47.31 20.28 -39.14
N LYS A 52 -47.58 19.42 -40.13
CA LYS A 52 -47.11 18.03 -40.12
C LYS A 52 -45.59 17.95 -40.21
N LEU A 53 -44.98 18.76 -41.07
CA LEU A 53 -43.52 18.81 -41.23
C LEU A 53 -42.84 19.36 -39.98
N HIS A 54 -43.38 20.41 -39.37
CA HIS A 54 -42.86 20.97 -38.13
C HIS A 54 -42.89 19.93 -36.99
N LYS A 55 -44.03 19.25 -36.79
CA LYS A 55 -44.12 18.17 -35.80
C LYS A 55 -43.17 17.02 -36.09
N ALA A 56 -42.99 16.65 -37.35
CA ALA A 56 -42.05 15.61 -37.75
C ALA A 56 -40.59 16.02 -37.46
N LEU A 57 -40.23 17.28 -37.75
CA LEU A 57 -38.91 17.83 -37.46
C LEU A 57 -38.59 17.78 -35.96
N ILE A 58 -39.48 18.30 -35.12
CA ILE A 58 -39.29 18.29 -33.65
C ILE A 58 -39.07 16.85 -33.17
N LYS A 59 -39.95 15.93 -33.59
CA LYS A 59 -39.91 14.54 -33.14
C LYS A 59 -38.64 13.82 -33.59
N GLU A 60 -38.28 13.92 -34.87
CA GLU A 60 -37.08 13.27 -35.41
C GLU A 60 -35.82 13.85 -34.78
N LEU A 61 -35.73 15.17 -34.63
CA LEU A 61 -34.59 15.82 -34.01
C LEU A 61 -34.43 15.40 -32.54
N TYR A 62 -35.51 15.44 -31.76
CA TYR A 62 -35.47 15.00 -30.36
C TYR A 62 -35.10 13.52 -30.23
N ASN A 63 -35.69 12.65 -31.05
CA ASN A 63 -35.41 11.21 -31.01
C ASN A 63 -33.98 10.90 -31.41
N GLY A 64 -33.47 11.54 -32.47
CA GLY A 64 -32.09 11.37 -32.92
C GLY A 64 -31.10 11.77 -31.82
N MET A 65 -31.23 12.98 -31.28
CA MET A 65 -30.35 13.46 -30.21
C MET A 65 -30.47 12.61 -28.93
N SER A 66 -31.68 12.15 -28.57
CA SER A 66 -31.88 11.30 -27.40
C SER A 66 -31.23 9.92 -27.56
N ASN A 67 -31.30 9.35 -28.76
CA ASN A 67 -30.66 8.09 -29.08
C ASN A 67 -29.13 8.22 -29.03
N ASP A 68 -28.57 9.34 -29.51
CA ASP A 68 -27.13 9.61 -29.42
C ASP A 68 -26.67 9.73 -27.97
N VAL A 69 -27.46 10.38 -27.10
CA VAL A 69 -27.16 10.44 -25.65
C VAL A 69 -27.18 9.04 -25.03
N GLU A 70 -28.14 8.19 -25.39
CA GLU A 70 -28.19 6.82 -24.92
C GLU A 70 -26.99 5.99 -25.40
N ASN A 71 -26.54 6.21 -26.64
CA ASN A 71 -25.34 5.58 -27.17
C ASN A 71 -24.09 6.06 -26.42
N ILE A 72 -23.93 7.36 -26.15
CA ILE A 72 -22.81 7.90 -25.36
C ILE A 72 -22.79 7.30 -23.95
N LEU A 73 -23.97 7.15 -23.33
CA LEU A 73 -24.10 6.54 -22.00
C LEU A 73 -23.63 5.07 -22.00
N LYS A 74 -23.89 4.33 -23.08
CA LYS A 74 -23.52 2.90 -23.24
C LYS A 74 -22.07 2.70 -23.71
N GLU A 75 -21.64 3.39 -24.75
CA GLU A 75 -20.35 3.22 -25.42
C GLU A 75 -19.18 3.73 -24.54
N GLY A 76 -19.40 4.77 -23.74
CA GLY A 76 -18.37 5.38 -22.90
C GLY A 76 -18.27 4.82 -21.48
N SER A 77 -19.03 3.77 -21.11
CA SER A 77 -19.20 3.32 -19.71
C SER A 77 -19.51 4.50 -18.75
N LEU A 78 -20.12 5.57 -19.25
CA LEU A 78 -20.36 6.79 -18.46
C LEU A 78 -21.28 6.47 -17.27
N GLN A 79 -22.23 5.56 -17.47
CA GLN A 79 -23.06 5.03 -16.40
C GLN A 79 -22.24 4.36 -15.29
N ASP A 80 -21.22 3.55 -15.64
CA ASP A 80 -20.35 2.89 -14.67
C ASP A 80 -19.46 3.90 -13.94
N VAL A 81 -18.95 4.91 -14.65
CA VAL A 81 -18.15 5.98 -14.05
C VAL A 81 -18.99 6.80 -13.07
N LEU A 82 -20.21 7.17 -13.44
CA LEU A 82 -21.12 7.90 -12.55
C LEU A 82 -21.53 7.06 -11.33
N SER A 83 -21.70 5.75 -11.49
CA SER A 83 -21.87 4.81 -10.37
C SER A 83 -20.66 4.78 -9.45
N LYS A 84 -19.45 4.71 -10.01
CA LYS A 84 -18.20 4.72 -9.22
C LYS A 84 -18.03 6.02 -8.45
N ILE A 85 -18.32 7.16 -9.09
CA ILE A 85 -18.28 8.47 -8.43
C ILE A 85 -19.27 8.53 -7.26
N ALA A 86 -20.49 8.01 -7.44
CA ALA A 86 -21.48 7.96 -6.35
C ALA A 86 -20.95 7.13 -5.17
N LYS A 87 -20.41 5.94 -5.43
CA LYS A 87 -19.80 5.09 -4.40
C LYS A 87 -18.64 5.78 -3.69
N LEU A 88 -17.71 6.39 -4.44
CA LEU A 88 -16.60 7.14 -3.86
C LEU A 88 -17.06 8.31 -2.99
N SER A 89 -18.20 8.94 -3.32
CA SER A 89 -18.78 10.01 -2.52
C SER A 89 -19.41 9.48 -1.22
N GLU A 90 -20.01 8.29 -1.25
CA GLU A 90 -20.59 7.62 -0.07
C GLU A 90 -19.51 7.05 0.85
N GLU A 91 -18.45 6.48 0.28
CA GLU A 91 -17.29 5.92 1.00
C GLU A 91 -16.39 6.99 1.61
N ASN A 92 -16.53 8.25 1.18
CA ASN A 92 -15.70 9.33 1.68
C ASN A 92 -16.05 9.64 3.14
N THR A 93 -15.16 9.26 4.05
CA THR A 93 -15.28 9.49 5.51
C THR A 93 -14.80 10.87 5.95
N THR A 94 -14.31 11.68 5.02
CA THR A 94 -13.78 13.02 5.30
C THR A 94 -14.88 13.91 5.86
N SER A 95 -14.62 14.60 6.97
CA SER A 95 -15.59 15.48 7.59
C SER A 95 -16.00 16.60 6.62
N VAL A 96 -17.28 16.99 6.64
CA VAL A 96 -17.87 17.98 5.72
C VAL A 96 -17.15 19.35 5.76
N ASN A 97 -16.32 19.61 6.77
CA ASN A 97 -15.62 20.88 6.99
C ASN A 97 -14.13 20.87 6.60
N GLU A 98 -13.58 19.76 6.13
CA GLU A 98 -12.17 19.71 5.72
C GLU A 98 -12.05 19.71 4.20
N ASP A 99 -11.26 20.66 3.68
CA ASP A 99 -10.94 20.71 2.27
C ASP A 99 -10.14 19.47 1.89
N ALA A 100 -10.78 18.60 1.10
CA ALA A 100 -10.11 17.43 0.56
C ALA A 100 -8.90 17.88 -0.26
N TRP A 101 -7.78 17.21 -0.03
CA TRP A 101 -6.53 17.51 -0.71
C TRP A 101 -6.71 17.51 -2.25
N ARG A 102 -6.08 18.47 -2.92
CA ARG A 102 -6.08 18.64 -4.38
C ARG A 102 -4.64 18.73 -4.86
N PRO A 103 -4.30 18.18 -6.03
CA PRO A 103 -2.93 18.27 -6.52
C PRO A 103 -2.50 19.72 -6.80
N PRO A 104 -1.48 20.29 -6.12
CA PRO A 104 -0.91 21.62 -6.42
C PRO A 104 -0.27 21.83 -7.80
N GLY A 105 -0.22 20.81 -8.67
CA GLY A 105 0.36 20.92 -10.01
C GLY A 105 1.89 20.73 -10.11
N ASP A 106 2.61 20.62 -8.99
CA ASP A 106 4.02 20.24 -8.96
C ASP A 106 4.18 18.73 -8.71
N VAL A 107 4.60 17.98 -9.73
CA VAL A 107 4.75 16.52 -9.68
C VAL A 107 5.80 16.07 -8.66
N ILE A 108 6.85 16.84 -8.40
CA ILE A 108 7.93 16.45 -7.47
C ILE A 108 7.40 16.38 -6.04
N THR A 109 6.52 17.30 -5.68
CA THR A 109 5.85 17.29 -4.36
C THR A 109 4.87 16.12 -4.20
N HIS A 110 4.40 15.54 -5.31
CA HIS A 110 3.41 14.46 -5.35
C HIS A 110 3.96 13.05 -5.44
N LEU A 111 5.13 12.87 -6.06
CA LEU A 111 5.76 11.54 -6.19
C LEU A 111 5.92 10.86 -4.82
N ARG A 112 6.01 11.66 -3.75
CA ARG A 112 6.11 11.18 -2.39
C ARG A 112 4.92 10.33 -1.92
N SER A 113 3.69 10.54 -2.41
CA SER A 113 2.53 9.82 -1.86
C SER A 113 2.39 8.40 -2.38
N LEU A 114 2.65 8.18 -3.68
CA LEU A 114 2.53 6.85 -4.29
C LEU A 114 3.66 5.91 -3.84
N ASP A 115 4.88 6.47 -3.70
CA ASP A 115 6.03 5.71 -3.20
C ASP A 115 6.03 5.60 -1.67
N ALA A 116 5.30 6.45 -0.94
CA ALA A 116 5.27 6.40 0.53
C ALA A 116 4.83 5.03 1.08
N HIS A 117 3.85 4.37 0.45
CA HIS A 117 3.42 3.05 0.91
C HIS A 117 4.51 2.00 0.73
N LYS A 118 5.13 1.96 -0.45
CA LYS A 118 6.22 1.02 -0.75
C LYS A 118 7.45 1.27 0.11
N ILE A 119 7.79 2.55 0.33
CA ILE A 119 8.87 2.95 1.22
C ILE A 119 8.55 2.50 2.64
N LYS A 120 7.31 2.70 3.12
CA LYS A 120 6.88 2.28 4.45
C LYS A 120 7.00 0.76 4.62
N GLU A 121 6.47 -0.02 3.69
CA GLU A 121 6.59 -1.49 3.71
C GLU A 121 8.06 -1.93 3.73
N ALA A 122 8.90 -1.32 2.89
CA ALA A 122 10.32 -1.63 2.85
C ALA A 122 11.02 -1.25 4.17
N THR A 123 10.67 -0.11 4.78
CA THR A 123 11.25 0.31 6.06
C THR A 123 10.85 -0.62 7.20
N GLU A 124 9.60 -1.06 7.25
CA GLU A 124 9.11 -1.98 8.29
C GLU A 124 9.80 -3.35 8.18
N GLU A 125 10.00 -3.85 6.96
CA GLU A 125 10.73 -5.11 6.72
C GLU A 125 12.21 -5.00 7.10
N LEU A 126 12.87 -3.89 6.73
CA LEU A 126 14.25 -3.62 7.12
C LEU A 126 14.42 -3.52 8.64
N GLU A 127 13.51 -2.82 9.31
CA GLU A 127 13.52 -2.68 10.78
C GLU A 127 13.42 -4.05 11.45
N LYS A 128 12.52 -4.92 10.96
CA LYS A 128 12.39 -6.28 11.47
C LYS A 128 13.69 -7.08 11.32
N GLN A 129 14.31 -7.04 10.14
CA GLN A 129 15.56 -7.76 9.88
C GLN A 129 16.72 -7.25 10.75
N VAL A 130 16.81 -5.93 10.96
CA VAL A 130 17.83 -5.33 11.82
C VAL A 130 17.64 -5.80 13.27
N ASN A 131 16.40 -5.78 13.78
CA ASN A 131 16.11 -6.23 15.14
C ASN A 131 16.47 -7.72 15.35
N GLU A 132 16.18 -8.58 14.38
CA GLU A 132 16.55 -10.01 14.44
C GLU A 132 18.08 -10.19 14.53
N ILE A 133 18.84 -9.45 13.71
CA ILE A 133 20.31 -9.49 13.71
C ILE A 133 20.88 -8.93 15.02
N GLU A 134 20.31 -7.87 15.56
CA GLU A 134 20.75 -7.27 16.82
C GLU A 134 20.52 -8.23 18.00
N GLU A 135 19.38 -8.91 18.04
CA GLU A 135 19.08 -9.93 19.06
C GLU A 135 20.06 -11.11 18.97
N GLU A 136 20.30 -11.64 17.76
CA GLU A 136 21.28 -12.71 17.55
C GLU A 136 22.68 -12.27 18.01
N ASN A 137 23.10 -11.07 17.64
CA ASN A 137 24.40 -10.52 18.05
C ASN A 137 24.51 -10.38 19.57
N GLU A 138 23.46 -9.97 20.26
CA GLU A 138 23.47 -9.88 21.73
C GLU A 138 23.69 -11.26 22.37
N THR A 139 23.01 -12.29 21.87
CA THR A 139 23.17 -13.67 22.37
C THR A 139 24.58 -14.22 22.11
N LEU A 140 25.14 -13.94 20.93
CA LEU A 140 26.51 -14.33 20.58
C LEU A 140 27.53 -13.62 21.47
N MET A 141 27.35 -12.32 21.73
CA MET A 141 28.23 -11.54 22.60
C MET A 141 28.24 -12.08 24.04
N LYS A 142 27.07 -12.45 24.58
CA LYS A 142 26.97 -13.11 25.90
C LYS A 142 27.74 -14.43 25.92
N THR A 143 27.52 -15.27 24.91
CA THR A 143 28.21 -16.57 24.76
C THR A 143 29.73 -16.41 24.67
N ILE A 144 30.21 -15.42 23.91
CA ILE A 144 31.64 -15.11 23.79
C ILE A 144 32.22 -14.67 25.14
N ALA A 145 31.52 -13.80 25.88
CA ALA A 145 31.96 -13.33 27.19
C ALA A 145 32.06 -14.47 28.21
N GLU A 146 31.07 -15.37 28.25
CA GLU A 146 31.09 -16.57 29.09
C GLU A 146 32.25 -17.50 28.73
N ASN A 147 32.46 -17.76 27.43
CA ASN A 147 33.56 -18.61 26.98
C ASN A 147 34.93 -18.02 27.29
N ARG A 148 35.12 -16.71 27.08
CA ARG A 148 36.35 -16.01 27.48
C ARG A 148 36.60 -16.15 28.98
N SER A 149 35.57 -15.99 29.81
CA SER A 149 35.68 -16.13 31.26
C SER A 149 36.07 -17.55 31.67
N ARG A 150 35.50 -18.58 31.02
CA ARG A 150 35.87 -19.99 31.24
C ARG A 150 37.32 -20.28 30.86
N ILE A 151 37.79 -19.73 29.75
CA ILE A 151 39.18 -19.88 29.29
C ILE A 151 40.13 -19.24 30.30
N CYS A 152 39.86 -17.99 30.73
CA CYS A 152 40.65 -17.31 31.75
C CYS A 152 40.72 -18.12 33.06
N ALA A 153 39.59 -18.58 33.59
CA ALA A 153 39.56 -19.37 34.83
C ALA A 153 40.36 -20.67 34.73
N ARG A 154 40.33 -21.34 33.56
CA ARG A 154 41.11 -22.55 33.31
C ARG A 154 42.60 -22.24 33.19
N ASN A 155 42.96 -21.15 32.50
CA ASN A 155 44.34 -20.70 32.38
C ASN A 155 44.94 -20.32 33.75
N ASP A 156 44.19 -19.60 34.59
CA ASP A 156 44.61 -19.25 35.95
C ASP A 156 44.83 -20.49 36.82
N SER A 157 43.97 -21.51 36.63
CA SER A 157 44.13 -22.79 37.31
C SER A 157 45.39 -23.54 36.87
N MET A 158 45.70 -23.51 35.57
CA MET A 158 46.95 -24.07 35.04
C MET A 158 48.18 -23.32 35.58
N MET A 159 48.17 -21.98 35.57
CA MET A 159 49.26 -21.19 36.14
C MET A 159 49.51 -21.54 37.61
N ARG A 160 48.47 -21.63 38.43
CA ARG A 160 48.62 -22.04 39.84
C ARG A 160 49.26 -23.42 40.01
N ILE A 161 48.99 -24.37 39.11
CA ILE A 161 49.62 -25.69 39.13
C ILE A 161 51.10 -25.57 38.73
N PHE A 162 51.39 -24.85 37.65
CA PHE A 162 52.76 -24.62 37.19
C PHE A 162 53.61 -23.90 38.23
N ASP A 163 53.07 -22.91 38.94
CA ASP A 163 53.77 -22.17 39.99
C ASP A 163 54.12 -23.05 41.20
N ARG A 164 53.28 -24.06 41.51
CA ARG A 164 53.51 -24.99 42.63
C ARG A 164 54.43 -26.16 42.27
N MET A 165 54.54 -26.50 41.00
CA MET A 165 55.29 -27.67 40.53
C MET A 165 56.77 -27.65 40.96
N PRO A 166 57.52 -26.53 40.85
CA PRO A 166 58.92 -26.47 41.29
C PRO A 166 59.08 -26.74 42.79
N ILE A 167 58.15 -26.25 43.61
CA ILE A 167 58.17 -26.43 45.07
C ILE A 167 58.03 -27.92 45.41
N ILE A 168 57.04 -28.58 44.80
CA ILE A 168 56.79 -30.01 45.02
C ILE A 168 57.97 -30.86 44.53
N LEU A 169 58.54 -30.51 43.37
CA LEU A 169 59.72 -31.21 42.84
C LEU A 169 60.92 -31.07 43.78
N GLN A 170 61.15 -29.88 44.32
CA GLN A 170 62.23 -29.65 45.28
C GLN A 170 62.04 -30.44 46.59
N GLU A 171 60.80 -30.52 47.10
CA GLU A 171 60.48 -31.34 48.28
C GLU A 171 60.72 -32.83 48.03
N LEU A 172 60.32 -33.33 46.85
CA LEU A 172 60.54 -34.72 46.44
C LEU A 172 62.02 -35.04 46.29
N GLU A 173 62.80 -34.16 45.67
CA GLU A 173 64.26 -34.31 45.55
C GLU A 173 64.92 -34.38 46.93
N LYS A 174 64.48 -33.52 47.86
CA LYS A 174 64.99 -33.53 49.24
C LYS A 174 64.68 -34.84 49.96
N LEU A 175 63.43 -35.30 49.91
CA LEU A 175 63.02 -36.58 50.50
C LEU A 175 63.78 -37.76 49.89
N TYR A 176 63.98 -37.74 48.58
CA TYR A 176 64.73 -38.77 47.89
C TYR A 176 66.19 -38.83 48.38
N GLU A 177 66.85 -37.69 48.59
CA GLU A 177 68.21 -37.69 49.13
C GLU A 177 68.30 -38.08 50.60
N GLU A 178 67.32 -37.71 51.41
CA GLU A 178 67.21 -38.22 52.79
C GLU A 178 67.09 -39.75 52.78
N LEU A 179 66.22 -40.30 51.94
CA LEU A 179 65.99 -41.75 51.85
C LEU A 179 67.21 -42.50 51.28
N ARG A 180 67.90 -41.91 50.30
CA ARG A 180 69.18 -42.42 49.78
C ARG A 180 70.25 -42.48 50.86
N ASN A 181 70.34 -41.44 51.71
CA ASN A 181 71.28 -41.40 52.82
C ASN A 181 70.95 -42.48 53.86
N CYS A 182 69.67 -42.62 54.24
CA CYS A 182 69.23 -43.70 55.14
C CYS A 182 69.57 -45.09 54.57
N HIS A 183 69.36 -45.32 53.26
CA HIS A 183 69.71 -46.58 52.62
C HIS A 183 71.22 -46.87 52.65
N LYS A 184 72.07 -45.84 52.48
CA LYS A 184 73.52 -45.99 52.64
C LYS A 184 73.90 -46.38 54.07
N MET A 185 73.33 -45.72 55.08
CA MET A 185 73.61 -46.05 56.49
C MET A 185 73.24 -47.50 56.83
N ILE A 186 72.10 -47.99 56.34
CA ILE A 186 71.68 -49.40 56.54
C ILE A 186 72.63 -50.39 55.83
N LYS A 187 73.18 -50.01 54.67
CA LYS A 187 74.17 -50.84 53.95
C LYS A 187 75.52 -50.87 54.65
N ASP A 188 75.92 -49.76 55.27
CA ASP A 188 77.22 -49.62 55.94
C ASP A 188 77.22 -50.28 57.35
N GLU A 189 76.05 -50.49 57.98
CA GLU A 189 75.91 -51.19 59.28
C GLU A 189 75.92 -52.74 59.18
N HIS A 190 75.89 -53.31 57.96
CA HIS A 190 75.83 -54.76 57.74
C HIS A 190 77.09 -55.38 57.12
N PHE A 191 78.25 -54.72 57.23
CA PHE A 191 79.57 -55.28 56.90
C PHE A 191 80.55 -55.19 58.07
#